data_AF-A0A453L0R1-F1
#
_entry.id   AF-A0A453L0R1-F1
#
_cell.length_a   1.000
_cell.length_b   1.000
_cell.length_c   1.000
_cell.angle_alpha   90.00
_cell.angle_beta   90.00
_cell.angle_gamma   90.00
#
_symmetry.space_group_name_H-M   'P 1'
#
loop_
_entity.id
_entity.type
_entity.pdbx_description
1 polymer ?
#
loop_
_entity_poly.entity_id
_entity_poly.type
_entity_poly.pdbx_seq_one_letter_code
_entity_poly.pdbx_strand_id
1 'polypeptide(L)'
;KESGPVEHHPPFSDPSHSAAVRSPKPRAAQPPRPAAAATHPPQNPHLPAHVSLRAAGRPPPREPAQSSPPRPLTVLHTRSPRLSMSTSSRPRATPLAAAGGSGAAPSLLAADPGHRDSVILAARGAMTNCLGETHLDLVVPGLRLAAKGKVRDVYESGEHLVLVTTDRQSAFDRVLASIPFKGQVLNETSLWWFNRTSHITPNAVVSSPDRNVTIAKRCSVFPVEFVVRGFVTGSTDTSLWTVYNKGVRNYCGNAIPDGMVKNQKLPANILTPTTKAADHDVPITPDEIVKSGLMSKDDFDEARSKALSLFEYGQKVALENGVILVDTKYEFGKTADGTVVLIDEVHTPDSSRYWIANSYEERFKSGLEPENVDKEFLRLWFKNNCNPYEDKVLPEAPEELVSELAWRYIFLFETITNTKFEIPETQEPIHERISRNVAQALRNL
;
A
#
# COMPACT_ATOMS: atom_id res chain seq x y z
N LYS A 1 3.42 -5.34 -67.47
CA LYS A 1 4.85 -4.99 -67.51
C LYS A 1 5.38 -5.24 -66.12
N GLU A 2 6.32 -6.14 -65.84
CA GLU A 2 7.16 -7.03 -66.66
C GLU A 2 7.48 -8.28 -65.80
N SER A 3 7.15 -9.50 -66.26
CA SER A 3 8.09 -10.57 -66.65
C SER A 3 9.10 -11.06 -65.58
N GLY A 4 8.98 -12.35 -65.18
CA GLY A 4 10.07 -13.12 -64.54
C GLY A 4 10.94 -13.83 -65.61
N PRO A 5 11.46 -15.07 -65.39
CA PRO A 5 11.53 -15.86 -64.15
C PRO A 5 12.91 -16.56 -63.92
N VAL A 6 12.89 -17.57 -63.02
CA VAL A 6 13.95 -18.43 -62.43
C VAL A 6 14.75 -19.33 -63.40
N GLU A 7 16.04 -19.60 -63.07
CA GLU A 7 16.79 -20.90 -63.17
C GLU A 7 18.28 -20.72 -62.72
N HIS A 8 19.13 -21.70 -62.33
CA HIS A 8 18.96 -23.13 -61.96
C HIS A 8 20.00 -23.58 -60.85
N HIS A 9 20.71 -24.73 -60.97
CA HIS A 9 21.71 -25.30 -60.01
C HIS A 9 23.00 -25.86 -60.73
N PRO A 10 23.80 -26.81 -60.16
CA PRO A 10 25.04 -26.70 -59.33
C PRO A 10 26.30 -27.20 -60.14
N PRO A 11 27.31 -28.02 -59.69
CA PRO A 11 27.87 -28.49 -58.38
C PRO A 11 29.44 -28.52 -58.28
N PHE A 12 30.00 -29.22 -57.24
CA PHE A 12 31.41 -29.71 -57.04
C PHE A 12 32.52 -28.70 -56.62
N SER A 13 33.57 -29.01 -55.81
CA SER A 13 33.98 -30.25 -55.07
C SER A 13 35.08 -29.97 -54.01
N ASP A 14 35.05 -30.69 -52.86
CA ASP A 14 36.09 -31.30 -51.96
C ASP A 14 37.63 -30.98 -52.04
N PRO A 15 38.52 -31.46 -51.13
CA PRO A 15 38.37 -32.05 -49.76
C PRO A 15 39.44 -31.63 -48.69
N SER A 16 39.24 -32.09 -47.43
CA SER A 16 40.27 -32.34 -46.37
C SER A 16 41.01 -31.13 -45.73
N HIS A 17 41.57 -31.16 -44.51
CA HIS A 17 41.98 -32.28 -43.64
C HIS A 17 41.84 -31.95 -42.11
N SER A 18 42.11 -32.94 -41.26
CA SER A 18 41.93 -32.93 -39.79
C SER A 18 43.12 -32.37 -39.00
N ALA A 19 42.86 -31.70 -37.87
CA ALA A 19 43.69 -31.84 -36.65
C ALA A 19 42.96 -31.31 -35.39
N ALA A 20 42.86 -32.15 -34.34
CA ALA A 20 42.37 -31.73 -33.04
C ALA A 20 43.52 -31.28 -32.12
N VAL A 21 43.36 -30.16 -31.42
CA VAL A 21 44.26 -29.74 -30.33
C VAL A 21 43.43 -29.36 -29.10
N ARG A 22 43.69 -30.03 -27.97
CA ARG A 22 43.14 -29.69 -26.65
C ARG A 22 44.02 -28.66 -25.94
N SER A 23 43.41 -27.68 -25.26
CA SER A 23 43.84 -27.08 -23.96
C SER A 23 43.05 -25.79 -23.66
N PRO A 24 43.00 -25.30 -22.41
CA PRO A 24 42.81 -26.02 -21.14
C PRO A 24 41.64 -25.44 -20.31
N LYS A 25 41.22 -26.14 -19.25
CA LYS A 25 40.19 -25.64 -18.31
C LYS A 25 40.70 -24.42 -17.50
N PRO A 26 39.89 -23.37 -17.26
CA PRO A 26 40.23 -22.34 -16.28
C PRO A 26 40.21 -22.90 -14.85
N ARG A 27 41.11 -22.38 -14.01
CA ARG A 27 41.46 -22.90 -12.69
C ARG A 27 40.57 -22.29 -11.62
N ALA A 28 39.99 -23.11 -10.74
CA ALA A 28 39.18 -22.62 -9.62
C ALA A 28 40.04 -21.81 -8.64
N ALA A 29 39.54 -20.63 -8.25
CA ALA A 29 40.15 -19.82 -7.20
C ALA A 29 39.76 -20.38 -5.81
N GLN A 30 40.76 -20.63 -4.96
CA GLN A 30 40.54 -20.96 -3.55
C GLN A 30 40.38 -19.67 -2.73
N PRO A 31 39.48 -19.63 -1.73
CA PRO A 31 39.39 -18.50 -0.81
C PRO A 31 40.58 -18.51 0.18
N PRO A 32 41.04 -17.33 0.65
CA PRO A 32 42.09 -17.26 1.66
C PRO A 32 41.61 -17.77 3.02
N ARG A 33 42.50 -18.46 3.75
CA ARG A 33 42.26 -18.86 5.15
C ARG A 33 42.45 -17.67 6.11
N PRO A 34 41.77 -17.65 7.26
CA PRO A 34 41.86 -16.55 8.22
C PRO A 34 43.20 -16.56 8.97
N ALA A 35 43.75 -15.37 9.21
CA ALA A 35 44.80 -15.14 10.20
C ALA A 35 44.15 -14.84 11.56
N ALA A 36 44.71 -15.38 12.64
CA ALA A 36 44.26 -15.13 14.01
C ALA A 36 45.39 -14.46 14.80
N ALA A 37 45.07 -13.35 15.50
CA ALA A 37 45.60 -12.98 16.82
C ALA A 37 45.24 -11.52 17.21
N ALA A 38 45.38 -11.22 18.51
CA ALA A 38 45.49 -9.90 19.14
C ALA A 38 44.20 -9.08 19.39
N THR A 39 43.62 -9.38 20.54
CA THR A 39 42.89 -8.47 21.44
C THR A 39 43.48 -7.05 21.58
N HIS A 40 42.64 -6.00 21.51
CA HIS A 40 42.40 -4.98 22.56
C HIS A 40 41.47 -3.85 22.03
N PRO A 41 40.64 -3.21 22.90
CA PRO A 41 39.69 -2.17 22.46
C PRO A 41 40.32 -0.76 22.45
N PRO A 42 39.84 0.16 21.59
CA PRO A 42 40.29 1.56 21.59
C PRO A 42 39.76 2.34 22.81
N GLN A 43 40.61 3.20 23.37
CA GLN A 43 40.32 4.02 24.55
C GLN A 43 39.66 5.36 24.18
N ASN A 44 38.77 5.83 25.05
CA ASN A 44 38.11 7.13 24.97
C ASN A 44 39.05 8.28 25.41
N PRO A 45 39.20 9.38 24.66
CA PRO A 45 39.91 10.57 25.14
C PRO A 45 38.99 11.50 25.96
N HIS A 46 39.15 11.41 27.28
CA HIS A 46 38.95 12.44 28.32
C HIS A 46 38.04 13.66 28.09
N LEU A 47 36.97 13.73 28.89
CA LEU A 47 36.39 14.96 29.43
C LEU A 47 37.28 15.53 30.57
N PRO A 48 37.38 16.87 30.74
CA PRO A 48 37.96 17.50 31.93
C PRO A 48 36.98 17.54 33.12
N ALA A 49 37.52 17.77 34.32
CA ALA A 49 36.93 17.36 35.59
C ALA A 49 36.00 18.38 36.29
N HIS A 50 35.32 17.85 37.32
CA HIS A 50 34.42 18.52 38.27
C HIS A 50 34.91 19.86 38.85
N VAL A 51 33.95 20.75 39.07
CA VAL A 51 33.92 21.68 40.21
C VAL A 51 32.59 21.47 40.95
N SER A 52 32.67 21.21 42.27
CA SER A 52 31.49 21.08 43.13
C SER A 52 30.95 22.43 43.56
N LEU A 53 29.61 22.56 43.69
CA LEU A 53 29.01 23.46 44.68
C LEU A 53 27.66 22.90 45.17
N ARG A 54 27.20 23.41 46.31
CA ARG A 54 26.32 22.72 47.26
C ARG A 54 24.83 22.76 46.92
N ALA A 55 24.10 21.82 47.52
CA ALA A 55 22.64 21.74 47.52
C ALA A 55 21.93 23.01 48.02
N ALA A 56 20.78 23.31 47.41
CA ALA A 56 19.76 24.21 47.92
C ALA A 56 18.38 23.50 47.87
N GLY A 57 17.51 23.82 48.83
CA GLY A 57 16.38 22.98 49.23
C GLY A 57 15.30 22.66 48.18
N ARG A 58 14.67 21.49 48.36
CA ARG A 58 13.35 21.18 47.81
C ARG A 58 12.28 22.07 48.45
N PRO A 59 11.29 22.59 47.71
CA PRO A 59 10.06 23.12 48.31
C PRO A 59 9.18 21.96 48.84
N PRO A 60 8.34 22.19 49.87
CA PRO A 60 7.47 21.17 50.45
C PRO A 60 6.24 20.87 49.56
N PRO A 61 5.59 19.70 49.73
CA PRO A 61 4.36 19.36 49.01
C PRO A 61 3.17 20.21 49.47
N ARG A 62 2.24 20.49 48.55
CA ARG A 62 0.94 21.12 48.88
C ARG A 62 -0.05 20.05 49.32
N GLU A 63 -0.73 20.30 50.43
CA GLU A 63 -1.85 19.47 50.90
C GLU A 63 -3.11 19.63 50.01
N PRO A 64 -3.99 18.62 49.96
CA PRO A 64 -5.18 18.64 49.11
C PRO A 64 -6.32 19.47 49.72
N ALA A 65 -6.86 20.40 48.94
CA ALA A 65 -8.08 21.12 49.30
C ALA A 65 -9.30 20.21 49.19
N GLN A 66 -10.11 20.14 50.26
CA GLN A 66 -11.41 19.47 50.25
C GLN A 66 -12.45 20.36 49.56
N SER A 67 -13.23 19.81 48.62
CA SER A 67 -14.44 20.45 48.10
C SER A 67 -15.56 19.42 47.90
N SER A 68 -16.76 19.79 48.35
CA SER A 68 -17.92 18.91 48.54
C SER A 68 -18.58 18.46 47.24
N PRO A 69 -19.31 17.31 47.22
CA PRO A 69 -19.95 16.79 46.02
C PRO A 69 -21.24 17.55 45.65
N PRO A 70 -21.59 17.66 44.35
CA PRO A 70 -22.88 18.18 43.93
C PRO A 70 -24.01 17.16 44.19
N ARG A 71 -25.16 17.64 44.66
CA ARG A 71 -26.42 16.88 44.73
C ARG A 71 -27.30 17.17 43.48
N PRO A 72 -28.19 16.25 43.10
CA PRO A 72 -28.89 16.29 41.81
C PRO A 72 -30.01 17.34 41.78
N LEU A 73 -30.31 17.86 40.59
CA LEU A 73 -31.49 18.70 40.33
C LEU A 73 -32.43 18.02 39.32
N THR A 74 -33.72 18.20 39.60
CA THR A 74 -34.83 17.41 39.04
C THR A 74 -35.32 17.97 37.70
N VAL A 75 -35.85 17.06 36.86
CA VAL A 75 -36.58 17.37 35.63
C VAL A 75 -37.81 18.25 35.90
N LEU A 76 -38.00 19.30 35.10
CA LEU A 76 -39.31 19.93 34.90
C LEU A 76 -39.58 20.16 33.40
N HIS A 77 -40.78 19.79 32.96
CA HIS A 77 -41.29 20.02 31.61
C HIS A 77 -41.80 21.45 31.44
N THR A 78 -41.50 22.11 30.32
CA THR A 78 -42.36 23.14 29.71
C THR A 78 -42.42 22.98 28.19
N ARG A 79 -43.59 23.31 27.61
CA ARG A 79 -43.93 23.06 26.20
C ARG A 79 -43.48 24.19 25.26
N SER A 80 -43.37 23.83 23.98
CA SER A 80 -43.05 24.68 22.82
C SER A 80 -44.01 25.86 22.58
N PRO A 81 -43.64 26.75 21.64
CA PRO A 81 -44.53 27.02 20.52
C PRO A 81 -43.95 26.54 19.17
N ARG A 82 -44.84 26.28 18.21
CA ARG A 82 -44.52 25.85 16.84
C ARG A 82 -44.17 27.03 15.95
N LEU A 83 -43.26 26.83 15.00
CA LEU A 83 -43.30 27.46 13.68
C LEU A 83 -43.13 26.37 12.62
N SER A 84 -43.92 26.47 11.54
CA SER A 84 -43.94 25.54 10.42
C SER A 84 -42.94 25.95 9.34
N MET A 85 -42.56 25.00 8.47
CA MET A 85 -42.58 25.14 7.00
C MET A 85 -42.15 23.82 6.33
N SER A 86 -42.80 23.50 5.20
CA SER A 86 -42.33 22.66 4.09
C SER A 86 -41.76 21.25 4.36
N THR A 87 -42.56 20.22 4.08
CA THR A 87 -42.09 18.85 3.90
C THR A 87 -41.48 18.63 2.51
N SER A 88 -40.16 18.47 2.40
CA SER A 88 -39.55 17.91 1.19
C SER A 88 -39.59 16.37 1.22
N SER A 89 -40.06 15.77 0.13
CA SER A 89 -40.22 14.32 -0.02
C SER A 89 -38.87 13.58 -0.03
N ARG A 90 -38.67 12.64 0.91
CA ARG A 90 -37.54 11.69 0.88
C ARG A 90 -37.78 10.57 -0.13
N PRO A 91 -36.70 10.13 -0.81
CA PRO A 91 -36.54 8.78 -1.32
C PRO A 91 -37.22 7.68 -0.48
N ARG A 92 -38.36 7.12 -0.90
CA ARG A 92 -38.89 5.90 -0.26
C ARG A 92 -38.06 4.73 -0.78
N ALA A 93 -37.27 4.11 0.09
CA ALA A 93 -36.49 2.93 -0.28
C ALA A 93 -37.41 1.83 -0.81
N THR A 94 -37.22 1.45 -2.06
CA THR A 94 -37.94 0.35 -2.71
C THR A 94 -37.43 -0.97 -2.14
N PRO A 95 -38.30 -1.89 -1.69
CA PRO A 95 -37.86 -3.24 -1.37
C PRO A 95 -37.41 -3.94 -2.66
N LEU A 96 -36.30 -4.67 -2.60
CA LEU A 96 -35.87 -5.55 -3.70
C LEU A 96 -36.92 -6.64 -3.90
N ALA A 97 -37.79 -6.46 -4.88
CA ALA A 97 -38.68 -7.51 -5.34
C ALA A 97 -37.87 -8.52 -6.16
N ALA A 98 -37.97 -9.80 -5.84
CA ALA A 98 -37.33 -10.87 -6.59
C ALA A 98 -37.98 -10.99 -7.97
N ALA A 99 -37.36 -10.40 -8.99
CA ALA A 99 -37.71 -10.61 -10.39
C ALA A 99 -36.87 -11.77 -10.94
N GLY A 100 -37.54 -12.85 -11.38
CA GLY A 100 -36.86 -13.99 -12.00
C GLY A 100 -36.31 -13.62 -13.37
N GLY A 101 -34.99 -13.66 -13.50
CA GLY A 101 -34.26 -13.54 -14.77
C GLY A 101 -32.86 -14.09 -14.58
N SER A 102 -32.52 -15.17 -15.29
CA SER A 102 -31.24 -15.89 -15.14
C SER A 102 -30.11 -15.23 -15.94
N GLY A 103 -29.93 -13.91 -15.74
CA GLY A 103 -28.79 -13.15 -16.25
C GLY A 103 -28.06 -12.52 -15.08
N ALA A 104 -26.77 -12.84 -14.92
CA ALA A 104 -25.91 -12.16 -13.97
C ALA A 104 -25.95 -10.64 -14.23
N ALA A 105 -26.00 -9.83 -13.16
CA ALA A 105 -25.87 -8.40 -13.32
C ALA A 105 -24.52 -8.07 -13.99
N PRO A 106 -24.47 -7.12 -14.95
CA PRO A 106 -23.20 -6.76 -15.58
C PRO A 106 -22.19 -6.32 -14.52
N SER A 107 -20.92 -6.69 -14.73
CA SER A 107 -19.83 -6.29 -13.84
C SER A 107 -19.76 -4.78 -13.71
N LEU A 108 -19.49 -4.29 -12.50
CA LEU A 108 -19.27 -2.87 -12.26
C LEU A 108 -18.12 -2.32 -13.11
N LEU A 109 -17.09 -3.13 -13.42
CA LEU A 109 -15.99 -2.75 -14.32
C LEU A 109 -16.43 -2.46 -15.76
N ALA A 110 -17.59 -3.00 -16.18
CA ALA A 110 -18.14 -2.85 -17.52
C ALA A 110 -19.30 -1.84 -17.59
N ALA A 111 -19.60 -1.14 -16.49
CA ALA A 111 -20.80 -0.30 -16.36
C ALA A 111 -20.76 1.00 -17.20
N ASP A 112 -19.58 1.55 -17.47
CA ASP A 112 -19.41 2.78 -18.26
C ASP A 112 -18.24 2.69 -19.25
N PRO A 113 -18.47 2.12 -20.45
CA PRO A 113 -17.44 2.00 -21.49
C PRO A 113 -16.94 3.36 -22.00
N GLY A 114 -17.80 4.39 -22.03
CA GLY A 114 -17.43 5.71 -22.53
C GLY A 114 -16.42 6.41 -21.61
N HIS A 115 -16.67 6.35 -20.29
CA HIS A 115 -15.71 6.83 -19.30
C HIS A 115 -14.40 6.03 -19.35
N ARG A 116 -14.46 4.70 -19.42
CA ARG A 116 -13.28 3.84 -19.60
C ARG A 116 -12.40 4.27 -20.77
N ASP A 117 -13.00 4.43 -21.94
CA ASP A 117 -12.25 4.74 -23.16
C ASP A 117 -11.65 6.16 -23.11
N SER A 118 -12.33 7.11 -22.45
CA SER A 118 -11.78 8.46 -22.18
C SER A 118 -10.56 8.43 -21.25
N VAL A 119 -10.60 7.60 -20.21
CA VAL A 119 -9.48 7.44 -19.26
C VAL A 119 -8.31 6.73 -19.94
N ILE A 120 -8.57 5.72 -20.78
CA ILE A 120 -7.53 5.04 -21.57
C ILE A 120 -6.85 6.02 -22.53
N LEU A 121 -7.61 6.86 -23.22
CA LEU A 121 -7.06 7.88 -24.11
C LEU A 121 -6.18 8.88 -23.34
N ALA A 122 -6.63 9.35 -22.18
CA ALA A 122 -5.85 10.23 -21.32
C ALA A 122 -4.57 9.56 -20.78
N ALA A 123 -4.65 8.29 -20.36
CA ALA A 123 -3.50 7.53 -19.89
C ALA A 123 -2.44 7.37 -20.98
N ARG A 124 -2.85 7.07 -22.21
CA ARG A 124 -1.95 7.02 -23.39
C ARG A 124 -1.28 8.37 -23.64
N GLY A 125 -2.04 9.47 -23.60
CA GLY A 125 -1.50 10.83 -23.71
C GLY A 125 -0.55 11.26 -22.59
N ALA A 126 -0.59 10.57 -21.43
CA ALA A 126 0.21 10.90 -20.25
C ALA A 126 1.45 10.00 -20.04
N MET A 127 1.69 8.99 -20.88
CA MET A 127 2.77 8.01 -20.66
C MET A 127 4.17 8.63 -20.56
N THR A 128 4.44 9.68 -21.34
CA THR A 128 5.71 10.42 -21.31
C THR A 128 5.85 11.36 -20.11
N ASN A 129 4.78 11.59 -19.33
CA ASN A 129 4.77 12.44 -18.13
C ASN A 129 4.48 11.63 -16.85
N CYS A 130 4.72 10.31 -16.85
CA CYS A 130 4.65 9.50 -15.64
C CYS A 130 5.79 9.85 -14.67
N LEU A 131 5.49 9.93 -13.37
CA LEU A 131 6.49 10.13 -12.34
C LEU A 131 7.20 8.79 -12.04
N GLY A 132 8.22 8.46 -12.82
CA GLY A 132 9.07 7.28 -12.59
C GLY A 132 10.10 7.50 -11.47
N GLU A 133 10.74 8.67 -11.44
CA GLU A 133 11.79 9.04 -10.48
C GLU A 133 11.61 10.45 -9.94
N THR A 134 12.17 10.71 -8.76
CA THR A 134 12.20 12.04 -8.13
C THR A 134 13.61 12.45 -7.70
N HIS A 135 13.87 13.76 -7.72
CA HIS A 135 15.12 14.41 -7.31
C HIS A 135 14.86 15.71 -6.53
N LEU A 136 13.83 15.73 -5.68
CA LEU A 136 13.42 16.93 -4.93
C LEU A 136 14.53 17.48 -4.03
N ASP A 137 15.44 16.63 -3.55
CA ASP A 137 16.63 16.99 -2.76
C ASP A 137 17.65 17.85 -3.54
N LEU A 138 17.61 17.83 -4.88
CA LEU A 138 18.49 18.63 -5.73
C LEU A 138 17.90 20.01 -6.08
N VAL A 139 16.58 20.20 -5.92
CA VAL A 139 15.85 21.39 -6.42
C VAL A 139 15.02 22.12 -5.35
N VAL A 140 14.70 21.48 -4.22
CA VAL A 140 13.99 22.08 -3.08
C VAL A 140 14.96 22.24 -1.91
N PRO A 141 15.34 23.48 -1.53
CA PRO A 141 16.27 23.72 -0.44
C PRO A 141 15.81 23.10 0.89
N GLY A 142 16.72 22.45 1.59
CA GLY A 142 16.46 21.84 2.90
C GLY A 142 15.91 20.41 2.86
N LEU A 143 15.54 19.87 1.70
CA LEU A 143 15.17 18.46 1.57
C LEU A 143 16.38 17.54 1.50
N ARG A 144 16.27 16.41 2.20
CA ARG A 144 17.25 15.30 2.16
C ARG A 144 16.53 14.02 1.73
N LEU A 145 17.01 13.34 0.68
CA LEU A 145 16.48 12.02 0.32
C LEU A 145 16.73 11.03 1.47
N ALA A 146 15.67 10.43 1.98
CA ALA A 146 15.71 9.45 3.08
C ALA A 146 15.74 8.01 2.55
N ALA A 147 14.83 7.71 1.62
CA ALA A 147 14.68 6.40 0.99
C ALA A 147 13.96 6.50 -0.35
N LYS A 148 14.32 5.61 -1.29
CA LYS A 148 13.50 5.32 -2.48
C LYS A 148 12.92 3.91 -2.32
N GLY A 149 11.61 3.83 -2.07
CA GLY A 149 10.87 2.57 -1.98
C GLY A 149 10.34 2.12 -3.35
N LYS A 150 9.68 0.94 -3.37
CA LYS A 150 9.10 0.38 -4.62
C LYS A 150 8.13 1.36 -5.32
N VAL A 151 7.33 2.10 -4.54
CA VAL A 151 6.28 3.02 -5.03
C VAL A 151 6.42 4.46 -4.50
N ARG A 152 7.04 4.69 -3.33
CA ARG A 152 7.18 6.01 -2.72
C ARG A 152 8.63 6.41 -2.55
N ASP A 153 8.93 7.68 -2.85
CA ASP A 153 10.20 8.33 -2.54
C ASP A 153 9.98 9.24 -1.32
N VAL A 154 10.84 9.09 -0.30
CA VAL A 154 10.69 9.73 1.01
C VAL A 154 11.81 10.73 1.21
N TYR A 155 11.45 11.98 1.49
CA TYR A 155 12.38 13.06 1.80
C TYR A 155 12.16 13.55 3.23
N GLU A 156 13.21 14.00 3.88
CA GLU A 156 13.16 14.63 5.20
C GLU A 156 13.20 16.15 5.09
N SER A 157 12.42 16.82 5.94
CA SER A 157 12.40 18.27 6.13
C SER A 157 12.26 18.59 7.62
N GLY A 158 13.34 18.42 8.38
CA GLY A 158 13.32 18.57 9.84
C GLY A 158 12.38 17.57 10.52
N GLU A 159 11.37 18.10 11.22
CA GLU A 159 10.30 17.34 11.89
C GLU A 159 9.24 16.76 10.93
N HIS A 160 9.33 17.09 9.64
CA HIS A 160 8.42 16.60 8.61
C HIS A 160 9.09 15.59 7.67
N LEU A 161 8.25 14.72 7.10
CA LEU A 161 8.58 13.86 5.96
C LEU A 161 7.73 14.29 4.77
N VAL A 162 8.34 14.38 3.59
CA VAL A 162 7.63 14.56 2.32
C VAL A 162 7.59 13.20 1.63
N LEU A 163 6.39 12.64 1.51
CA LEU A 163 6.11 11.34 0.93
C LEU A 163 5.61 11.55 -0.50
N VAL A 164 6.45 11.29 -1.50
CA VAL A 164 6.10 11.40 -2.91
C VAL A 164 5.68 10.04 -3.45
N THR A 165 4.40 9.90 -3.80
CA THR A 165 3.85 8.66 -4.36
C THR A 165 3.98 8.68 -5.87
N THR A 166 4.77 7.73 -6.38
CA THR A 166 5.21 7.67 -7.78
C THR A 166 4.32 6.76 -8.61
N ASP A 167 4.42 6.90 -9.93
CA ASP A 167 3.67 6.08 -10.89
C ASP A 167 4.28 4.68 -11.07
N ARG A 168 5.40 4.39 -10.40
CA ARG A 168 6.08 3.09 -10.46
C ARG A 168 5.15 1.94 -10.07
N GLN A 169 5.11 0.93 -10.91
CA GLN A 169 4.46 -0.34 -10.65
C GLN A 169 5.48 -1.45 -10.49
N SER A 170 5.49 -2.09 -9.32
CA SER A 170 6.40 -3.19 -9.02
C SER A 170 5.71 -4.54 -8.86
N ALA A 171 6.39 -5.61 -9.28
CA ALA A 171 6.22 -7.00 -8.85
C ALA A 171 7.53 -7.77 -9.11
N PHE A 172 7.67 -8.98 -8.56
CA PHE A 172 8.92 -9.77 -8.65
C PHE A 172 10.15 -8.98 -8.15
N ASP A 173 9.93 -8.14 -7.14
CA ASP A 173 10.90 -7.21 -6.53
C ASP A 173 11.59 -6.23 -7.50
N ARG A 174 10.97 -6.00 -8.66
CA ARG A 174 11.43 -5.07 -9.69
C ARG A 174 10.34 -4.07 -10.03
N VAL A 175 10.75 -2.89 -10.51
CA VAL A 175 9.84 -1.96 -11.20
C VAL A 175 9.63 -2.49 -12.61
N LEU A 176 8.37 -2.68 -13.00
CA LEU A 176 7.96 -3.30 -14.26
C LEU A 176 7.51 -2.27 -15.31
N ALA A 177 6.88 -1.19 -14.85
CA ALA A 177 6.38 -0.10 -15.68
C ALA A 177 6.14 1.15 -14.81
N SER A 178 5.91 2.29 -15.45
CA SER A 178 5.25 3.44 -14.82
C SER A 178 3.82 3.54 -15.37
N ILE A 179 2.84 3.67 -14.49
CA ILE A 179 1.41 3.64 -14.82
C ILE A 179 0.84 5.05 -14.66
N PRO A 180 0.35 5.69 -15.74
CA PRO A 180 -0.18 7.04 -15.68
C PRO A 180 -1.18 7.23 -14.53
N PHE A 181 -0.99 8.32 -13.79
CA PHE A 181 -1.85 8.75 -12.68
C PHE A 181 -1.91 7.83 -11.45
N LYS A 182 -1.18 6.71 -11.43
CA LYS A 182 -1.18 5.75 -10.30
C LYS A 182 -0.77 6.42 -8.99
N GLY A 183 0.28 7.25 -9.00
CA GLY A 183 0.77 7.93 -7.81
C GLY A 183 -0.25 8.90 -7.21
N GLN A 184 -1.00 9.60 -8.06
CA GLN A 184 -2.13 10.44 -7.68
C GLN A 184 -3.26 9.59 -7.06
N VAL A 185 -3.71 8.54 -7.77
CA VAL A 185 -4.77 7.64 -7.29
C VAL A 185 -4.47 7.12 -5.88
N LEU A 186 -3.25 6.62 -5.66
CA LEU A 186 -2.85 6.04 -4.37
C LEU A 186 -2.81 7.07 -3.23
N ASN A 187 -2.29 8.27 -3.50
CA ASN A 187 -2.20 9.34 -2.52
C ASN A 187 -3.59 9.94 -2.20
N GLU A 188 -4.39 10.26 -3.21
CA GLU A 188 -5.76 10.79 -3.02
C GLU A 188 -6.69 9.75 -2.36
N THR A 189 -6.58 8.46 -2.68
CA THR A 189 -7.29 7.37 -1.97
C THR A 189 -6.91 7.35 -0.49
N SER A 190 -5.61 7.40 -0.17
CA SER A 190 -5.13 7.38 1.21
C SER A 190 -5.61 8.59 1.99
N LEU A 191 -5.54 9.79 1.42
CA LEU A 191 -6.02 11.03 2.03
C LEU A 191 -7.53 11.00 2.32
N TRP A 192 -8.32 10.45 1.39
CA TRP A 192 -9.74 10.23 1.61
C TRP A 192 -9.98 9.30 2.80
N TRP A 193 -9.28 8.17 2.88
CA TRP A 193 -9.40 7.25 4.02
C TRP A 193 -8.90 7.84 5.34
N PHE A 194 -7.77 8.55 5.35
CA PHE A 194 -7.25 9.25 6.54
C PHE A 194 -8.29 10.23 7.11
N ASN A 195 -8.99 10.97 6.24
CA ASN A 195 -10.11 11.82 6.66
C ASN A 195 -11.30 10.99 7.18
N ARG A 196 -11.75 9.99 6.42
CA ARG A 196 -12.93 9.16 6.76
C ARG A 196 -12.74 8.36 8.05
N THR A 197 -11.51 8.00 8.40
CA THR A 197 -11.14 7.18 9.58
C THR A 197 -10.57 7.97 10.76
N SER A 198 -10.49 9.29 10.66
CA SER A 198 -10.00 10.20 11.73
C SER A 198 -10.70 10.01 13.09
N HIS A 199 -11.95 9.53 13.08
CA HIS A 199 -12.75 9.20 14.26
C HIS A 199 -12.38 7.86 14.94
N ILE A 200 -11.55 7.04 14.30
CA ILE A 200 -11.04 5.75 14.79
C ILE A 200 -9.61 5.91 15.32
N THR A 201 -8.77 6.64 14.58
CA THR A 201 -7.38 6.92 14.98
C THR A 201 -6.89 8.24 14.37
N PRO A 202 -6.05 9.00 15.09
CA PRO A 202 -5.25 10.05 14.46
C PRO A 202 -4.31 9.45 13.42
N ASN A 203 -3.89 10.28 12.47
CA ASN A 203 -2.90 9.96 11.45
C ASN A 203 -1.79 11.02 11.40
N ALA A 204 -0.71 10.74 10.68
CA ALA A 204 0.46 11.63 10.62
C ALA A 204 0.37 12.78 9.59
N VAL A 205 -0.70 12.90 8.80
CA VAL A 205 -0.80 13.90 7.71
C VAL A 205 -0.79 15.33 8.26
N VAL A 206 -0.01 16.19 7.62
CA VAL A 206 0.04 17.65 7.87
C VAL A 206 -0.59 18.40 6.71
N SER A 207 -0.24 18.06 5.47
CA SER A 207 -0.81 18.66 4.25
C SER A 207 -0.57 17.78 3.02
N SER A 208 -1.29 18.05 1.93
CA SER A 208 -1.04 17.45 0.61
C SER A 208 -0.84 18.58 -0.40
N PRO A 209 0.40 19.07 -0.61
CA PRO A 209 0.65 20.24 -1.46
C PRO A 209 0.54 19.93 -2.96
N ASP A 210 0.63 18.66 -3.34
CA ASP A 210 0.43 18.16 -4.69
C ASP A 210 -0.41 16.87 -4.60
N ARG A 211 -1.10 16.50 -5.69
CA ARG A 211 -1.92 15.29 -5.75
C ARG A 211 -1.13 14.00 -5.53
N ASN A 212 0.18 14.00 -5.83
CA ASN A 212 1.08 12.88 -5.61
C ASN A 212 1.79 12.91 -4.23
N VAL A 213 1.62 13.97 -3.43
CA VAL A 213 2.50 14.24 -2.28
C VAL A 213 1.72 14.42 -0.98
N THR A 214 2.09 13.65 0.04
CA THR A 214 1.68 13.88 1.43
C THR A 214 2.87 14.40 2.24
N ILE A 215 2.72 15.55 2.92
CA ILE A 215 3.63 15.96 3.99
C ILE A 215 3.08 15.40 5.30
N ALA A 216 3.91 14.67 6.04
CA ALA A 216 3.55 14.01 7.29
C ALA A 216 4.49 14.41 8.43
N LYS A 217 4.03 14.29 9.68
CA LYS A 217 4.87 14.40 10.88
C LYS A 217 5.82 13.21 10.96
N ARG A 218 7.08 13.46 11.32
CA ARG A 218 8.03 12.39 11.67
C ARG A 218 7.52 11.65 12.92
N CYS A 219 7.64 10.32 12.91
CA CYS A 219 7.27 9.45 14.01
C CYS A 219 8.21 8.23 14.06
N SER A 220 8.27 7.58 15.21
CA SER A 220 8.95 6.29 15.38
C SER A 220 8.05 5.18 14.86
N VAL A 221 8.35 4.66 13.67
CA VAL A 221 7.57 3.58 13.04
C VAL A 221 7.70 2.28 13.83
N PHE A 222 6.59 1.59 14.07
CA PHE A 222 6.63 0.25 14.67
C PHE A 222 7.10 -0.77 13.60
N PRO A 223 8.05 -1.68 13.91
CA PRO A 223 8.62 -2.64 12.95
C PRO A 223 7.70 -3.85 12.64
N VAL A 224 6.39 -3.61 12.63
CA VAL A 224 5.33 -4.62 12.47
C VAL A 224 4.32 -4.10 11.45
N GLU A 225 3.99 -4.93 10.46
CA GLU A 225 2.89 -4.64 9.54
C GLU A 225 1.62 -5.35 10.02
N PHE A 226 0.53 -4.59 10.12
CA PHE A 226 -0.74 -5.07 10.64
C PHE A 226 -1.62 -5.54 9.47
N VAL A 227 -1.34 -6.73 8.95
CA VAL A 227 -2.16 -7.34 7.89
C VAL A 227 -3.45 -7.89 8.49
N VAL A 228 -4.60 -7.34 8.09
CA VAL A 228 -5.94 -7.78 8.50
C VAL A 228 -6.63 -8.46 7.33
N ARG A 229 -7.31 -9.59 7.61
CA ARG A 229 -7.95 -10.44 6.58
C ARG A 229 -9.39 -10.75 6.92
N GLY A 230 -10.27 -10.66 5.92
CA GLY A 230 -11.67 -11.09 6.01
C GLY A 230 -12.00 -12.35 5.20
N PHE A 231 -11.07 -12.86 4.37
CA PHE A 231 -11.31 -13.99 3.46
C PHE A 231 -10.08 -14.91 3.35
N VAL A 232 -10.33 -16.19 3.07
CA VAL A 232 -9.31 -17.23 2.87
C VAL A 232 -8.81 -17.21 1.42
N THR A 233 -7.97 -16.24 1.08
CA THR A 233 -7.52 -16.01 -0.31
C THR A 233 -6.00 -15.76 -0.44
N GLY A 234 -5.58 -15.50 -1.68
CA GLY A 234 -4.24 -15.15 -2.12
C GLY A 234 -3.49 -16.31 -2.80
N SER A 235 -2.31 -15.96 -3.33
CA SER A 235 -1.40 -16.84 -4.08
C SER A 235 0.04 -16.80 -3.58
N THR A 236 0.43 -15.83 -2.75
CA THR A 236 1.78 -15.73 -2.17
C THR A 236 1.97 -16.73 -1.02
N ASP A 237 3.22 -17.07 -0.68
CA ASP A 237 3.51 -17.99 0.44
C ASP A 237 3.02 -17.50 1.81
N THR A 238 2.89 -16.19 1.99
CA THR A 238 2.34 -15.52 3.18
C THR A 238 0.83 -15.27 3.12
N SER A 239 0.14 -15.73 2.06
CA SER A 239 -1.31 -15.56 1.95
C SER A 239 -2.09 -16.66 2.67
N LEU A 240 -3.26 -16.31 3.21
CA LEU A 240 -4.03 -17.19 4.09
C LEU A 240 -4.47 -18.47 3.37
N TRP A 241 -4.84 -18.40 2.09
CA TRP A 241 -5.16 -19.60 1.31
C TRP A 241 -3.94 -20.51 1.14
N THR A 242 -2.77 -19.97 0.77
CA THR A 242 -1.58 -20.79 0.53
C THR A 242 -1.14 -21.54 1.80
N VAL A 243 -1.14 -20.90 2.97
CA VAL A 243 -0.78 -21.59 4.23
C VAL A 243 -1.87 -22.57 4.66
N TYR A 244 -3.14 -22.23 4.52
CA TYR A 244 -4.26 -23.11 4.87
C TYR A 244 -4.30 -24.37 3.98
N ASN A 245 -4.07 -24.22 2.69
CA ASN A 245 -4.01 -25.32 1.72
C ASN A 245 -2.77 -26.21 1.92
N LYS A 246 -1.68 -25.69 2.53
CA LYS A 246 -0.54 -26.47 3.04
C LYS A 246 -0.83 -27.20 4.37
N GLY A 247 -2.06 -27.14 4.88
CA GLY A 247 -2.49 -27.83 6.12
C GLY A 247 -2.34 -27.02 7.40
N VAL A 248 -1.91 -25.75 7.34
CA VAL A 248 -1.80 -24.91 8.53
C VAL A 248 -3.19 -24.54 9.06
N ARG A 249 -3.41 -24.72 10.38
CA ARG A 249 -4.67 -24.38 11.07
C ARG A 249 -4.50 -23.38 12.22
N ASN A 250 -3.28 -23.15 12.68
CA ASN A 250 -2.96 -22.00 13.53
C ASN A 250 -2.02 -21.08 12.74
N TYR A 251 -2.48 -19.86 12.42
CA TYR A 251 -1.70 -18.91 11.64
C TYR A 251 -1.62 -17.56 12.36
N CYS A 252 -0.40 -17.14 12.71
CA CYS A 252 -0.12 -15.97 13.54
C CYS A 252 -0.88 -15.95 14.89
N GLY A 253 -1.17 -17.12 15.47
CA GLY A 253 -1.94 -17.26 16.71
C GLY A 253 -3.46 -17.38 16.51
N ASN A 254 -3.97 -17.28 15.27
CA ASN A 254 -5.39 -17.45 14.97
C ASN A 254 -5.69 -18.92 14.62
N ALA A 255 -6.64 -19.53 15.33
CA ALA A 255 -7.19 -20.83 14.93
C ALA A 255 -8.16 -20.64 13.74
N ILE A 256 -7.87 -21.30 12.63
CA ILE A 256 -8.67 -21.27 11.40
C ILE A 256 -9.52 -22.55 11.35
N PRO A 257 -10.86 -22.45 11.18
CA PRO A 257 -11.72 -23.63 11.09
C PRO A 257 -11.36 -24.55 9.93
N ASP A 258 -11.52 -25.86 10.14
CA ASP A 258 -11.46 -26.85 9.06
C ASP A 258 -12.60 -26.71 8.05
N GLY A 259 -12.41 -27.30 6.87
CA GLY A 259 -13.39 -27.29 5.78
C GLY A 259 -13.49 -25.98 5.00
N MET A 260 -12.73 -24.94 5.35
CA MET A 260 -12.64 -23.70 4.57
C MET A 260 -12.14 -23.98 3.14
N VAL A 261 -12.73 -23.28 2.16
CA VAL A 261 -12.32 -23.32 0.74
C VAL A 261 -11.75 -21.98 0.27
N LYS A 262 -11.09 -21.97 -0.88
CA LYS A 262 -10.49 -20.75 -1.44
C LYS A 262 -11.54 -19.67 -1.66
N ASN A 263 -11.19 -18.43 -1.32
CA ASN A 263 -12.00 -17.23 -1.43
C ASN A 263 -13.21 -17.17 -0.47
N GLN A 264 -13.36 -18.12 0.45
CA GLN A 264 -14.43 -18.10 1.45
C GLN A 264 -14.24 -16.97 2.46
N LYS A 265 -15.34 -16.31 2.85
CA LYS A 265 -15.37 -15.31 3.93
C LYS A 265 -15.08 -15.98 5.29
N LEU A 266 -14.22 -15.36 6.08
CA LEU A 266 -13.92 -15.81 7.45
C LEU A 266 -15.10 -15.54 8.40
N PRO A 267 -15.25 -16.32 9.50
CA PRO A 267 -16.28 -16.07 10.50
C PRO A 267 -16.09 -14.74 11.25
N ALA A 268 -14.84 -14.30 11.38
CA ALA A 268 -14.44 -13.01 11.94
C ALA A 268 -13.16 -12.53 11.24
N ASN A 269 -12.94 -11.22 11.22
CA ASN A 269 -11.70 -10.63 10.70
C ASN A 269 -10.53 -11.00 11.62
N ILE A 270 -9.39 -11.41 11.04
CA ILE A 270 -8.19 -11.82 11.78
C ILE A 270 -7.00 -10.91 11.48
N LEU A 271 -6.13 -10.72 12.48
CA LEU A 271 -4.84 -10.06 12.32
C LEU A 271 -3.76 -11.13 12.10
N THR A 272 -3.00 -11.03 11.01
CA THR A 272 -1.87 -11.92 10.69
C THR A 272 -0.62 -11.06 10.48
N PRO A 273 -0.01 -10.52 11.56
CA PRO A 273 1.03 -9.51 11.41
C PRO A 273 2.32 -10.12 10.87
N THR A 274 3.13 -9.26 10.24
CA THR A 274 4.44 -9.59 9.69
C THR A 274 5.52 -8.67 10.26
N THR A 275 6.75 -9.15 10.34
CA THR A 275 7.91 -8.29 10.62
C THR A 275 8.35 -7.55 9.37
N LYS A 276 8.71 -6.26 9.52
CA LYS A 276 9.26 -5.44 8.42
C LYS A 276 10.74 -5.78 8.22
N ALA A 277 11.05 -6.86 7.50
CA ALA A 277 12.41 -7.32 7.23
C ALA A 277 12.93 -6.82 5.86
N ALA A 278 14.25 -6.82 5.66
CA ALA A 278 14.87 -6.26 4.46
C ALA A 278 14.58 -7.06 3.18
N ASP A 279 14.51 -8.39 3.28
CA ASP A 279 14.42 -9.29 2.12
C ASP A 279 12.99 -9.79 1.83
N HIS A 280 12.19 -10.05 2.88
CA HIS A 280 10.80 -10.53 2.77
C HIS A 280 10.08 -10.47 4.12
N ASP A 281 8.79 -10.12 4.11
CA ASP A 281 7.98 -10.01 5.33
C ASP A 281 7.69 -11.38 5.94
N VAL A 282 8.06 -11.58 7.22
CA VAL A 282 7.92 -12.87 7.91
C VAL A 282 6.70 -12.87 8.83
N PRO A 283 5.76 -13.83 8.72
CA PRO A 283 4.62 -13.95 9.64
C PRO A 283 5.07 -14.15 11.09
N ILE A 284 4.46 -13.43 12.02
CA ILE A 284 4.81 -13.44 13.45
C ILE A 284 3.56 -13.47 14.33
N THR A 285 3.63 -14.07 15.52
CA THR A 285 2.52 -14.06 16.48
C THR A 285 2.54 -12.80 17.38
N PRO A 286 1.38 -12.39 17.93
CA PRO A 286 1.30 -11.33 18.96
C PRO A 286 2.27 -11.53 20.13
N ASP A 287 2.41 -12.78 20.60
CA ASP A 287 3.29 -13.17 21.70
C ASP A 287 4.76 -12.94 21.36
N GLU A 288 5.18 -13.26 20.13
CA GLU A 288 6.55 -13.07 19.66
C GLU A 288 6.88 -11.59 19.45
N ILE A 289 5.95 -10.77 18.96
CA ILE A 289 6.12 -9.31 18.83
C ILE A 289 6.50 -8.68 20.18
N VAL A 290 5.77 -9.04 21.24
CA VAL A 290 6.03 -8.50 22.59
C VAL A 290 7.31 -9.11 23.19
N LYS A 291 7.53 -10.43 23.07
CA LYS A 291 8.72 -11.11 23.62
C LYS A 291 10.04 -10.67 22.96
N SER A 292 10.01 -10.31 21.67
CA SER A 292 11.17 -9.81 20.92
C SER A 292 11.42 -8.31 21.11
N GLY A 293 10.52 -7.59 21.80
CA GLY A 293 10.65 -6.15 22.04
C GLY A 293 10.38 -5.28 20.81
N LEU A 294 9.78 -5.83 19.75
CA LEU A 294 9.39 -5.08 18.55
C LEU A 294 8.32 -4.02 18.89
N MET A 295 7.44 -4.31 19.85
CA MET A 295 6.47 -3.37 20.42
C MET A 295 6.27 -3.65 21.92
N SER A 296 5.84 -2.64 22.68
CA SER A 296 5.28 -2.88 24.01
C SER A 296 3.92 -3.58 23.88
N LYS A 297 3.47 -4.25 24.95
CA LYS A 297 2.14 -4.90 24.95
C LYS A 297 1.01 -3.90 24.71
N ASP A 298 1.07 -2.75 25.38
CA ASP A 298 0.02 -1.73 25.31
C ASP A 298 -0.03 -1.08 23.91
N ASP A 299 1.13 -0.75 23.33
CA ASP A 299 1.23 -0.24 21.95
C ASP A 299 0.70 -1.26 20.94
N PHE A 300 1.01 -2.55 21.12
CA PHE A 300 0.54 -3.60 20.22
C PHE A 300 -0.97 -3.80 20.31
N ASP A 301 -1.53 -3.85 21.52
CA ASP A 301 -2.97 -4.04 21.70
C ASP A 301 -3.77 -2.82 21.19
N GLU A 302 -3.25 -1.59 21.37
CA GLU A 302 -3.85 -0.37 20.80
C GLU A 302 -3.81 -0.39 19.26
N ALA A 303 -2.65 -0.65 18.65
CA ALA A 303 -2.49 -0.71 17.20
C ALA A 303 -3.31 -1.86 16.57
N ARG A 304 -3.37 -3.03 17.23
CA ARG A 304 -4.22 -4.16 16.84
C ARG A 304 -5.71 -3.80 16.86
N SER A 305 -6.16 -3.13 17.91
CA SER A 305 -7.57 -2.68 18.02
C SER A 305 -7.92 -1.72 16.89
N LYS A 306 -7.07 -0.70 16.68
CA LYS A 306 -7.21 0.26 15.57
C LYS A 306 -7.23 -0.43 14.21
N ALA A 307 -6.30 -1.35 13.93
CA ALA A 307 -6.24 -2.09 12.67
C ALA A 307 -7.54 -2.86 12.37
N LEU A 308 -8.10 -3.56 13.38
CA LEU A 308 -9.34 -4.30 13.23
C LEU A 308 -10.55 -3.37 13.01
N SER A 309 -10.67 -2.28 13.78
CA SER A 309 -11.75 -1.30 13.62
C SER A 309 -11.67 -0.54 12.28
N LEU A 310 -10.47 -0.17 11.84
CA LEU A 310 -10.23 0.40 10.51
C LEU A 310 -10.70 -0.56 9.42
N PHE A 311 -10.42 -1.85 9.56
CA PHE A 311 -10.74 -2.85 8.53
C PHE A 311 -12.24 -3.12 8.46
N GLU A 312 -12.91 -3.26 9.60
CA GLU A 312 -14.37 -3.40 9.68
C GLU A 312 -15.09 -2.17 9.09
N TYR A 313 -14.61 -0.96 9.42
CA TYR A 313 -15.14 0.28 8.83
C TYR A 313 -14.90 0.35 7.32
N GLY A 314 -13.69 0.00 6.87
CA GLY A 314 -13.32 -0.05 5.47
C GLY A 314 -14.17 -1.05 4.68
N GLN A 315 -14.41 -2.25 5.23
CA GLN A 315 -15.29 -3.26 4.65
C GLN A 315 -16.72 -2.76 4.48
N LYS A 316 -17.28 -2.07 5.49
CA LYS A 316 -18.61 -1.49 5.40
C LYS A 316 -18.70 -0.46 4.27
N VAL A 317 -17.81 0.53 4.28
CA VAL A 317 -17.85 1.65 3.33
C VAL A 317 -17.52 1.20 1.90
N ALA A 318 -16.60 0.26 1.73
CA ALA A 318 -16.33 -0.36 0.44
C ALA A 318 -17.57 -1.07 -0.12
N LEU A 319 -18.25 -1.86 0.72
CA LEU A 319 -19.43 -2.64 0.32
C LEU A 319 -20.63 -1.74 -0.02
N GLU A 320 -20.81 -0.65 0.73
CA GLU A 320 -21.80 0.41 0.41
C GLU A 320 -21.58 1.00 -1.00
N ASN A 321 -20.34 0.97 -1.49
CA ASN A 321 -19.95 1.48 -2.82
C ASN A 321 -19.74 0.36 -3.87
N GLY A 322 -20.10 -0.89 -3.58
CA GLY A 322 -20.10 -1.99 -4.56
C GLY A 322 -18.78 -2.76 -4.71
N VAL A 323 -17.81 -2.58 -3.80
CA VAL A 323 -16.57 -3.39 -3.76
C VAL A 323 -16.35 -4.03 -2.39
N ILE A 324 -15.78 -5.23 -2.36
CA ILE A 324 -15.44 -5.95 -1.13
C ILE A 324 -13.99 -5.65 -0.78
N LEU A 325 -13.73 -5.10 0.41
CA LEU A 325 -12.38 -5.05 0.98
C LEU A 325 -12.03 -6.43 1.59
N VAL A 326 -11.05 -7.10 1.00
CA VAL A 326 -10.80 -8.54 1.21
C VAL A 326 -9.74 -8.79 2.28
N ASP A 327 -8.62 -8.09 2.14
CA ASP A 327 -7.54 -7.95 3.12
C ASP A 327 -6.81 -6.62 2.88
N THR A 328 -6.09 -6.14 3.90
CA THR A 328 -5.28 -4.92 3.84
C THR A 328 -4.10 -5.00 4.79
N LYS A 329 -3.10 -4.15 4.54
CA LYS A 329 -1.96 -3.90 5.42
C LYS A 329 -2.06 -2.49 6.02
N TYR A 330 -1.78 -2.35 7.31
CA TYR A 330 -1.55 -1.04 7.95
C TYR A 330 -0.14 -0.95 8.53
N GLU A 331 0.38 0.27 8.64
CA GLU A 331 1.52 0.60 9.48
C GLU A 331 1.12 1.67 10.48
N PHE A 332 1.73 1.62 11.67
CA PHE A 332 1.53 2.60 12.73
C PHE A 332 2.87 3.17 13.18
N GLY A 333 2.87 4.41 13.62
CA GLY A 333 4.01 5.07 14.25
C GLY A 333 3.63 5.69 15.58
N LYS A 334 4.63 5.96 16.41
CA LYS A 334 4.50 6.68 17.68
C LYS A 334 5.12 8.07 17.54
N THR A 335 4.33 9.09 17.81
CA THR A 335 4.79 10.49 17.80
C THR A 335 5.56 10.83 19.08
N ALA A 336 6.26 11.96 19.11
CA ALA A 336 7.13 12.35 20.23
C ALA A 336 6.40 12.55 21.57
N ASP A 337 5.09 12.82 21.55
CA ASP A 337 4.22 12.89 22.74
C ASP A 337 3.71 11.51 23.22
N GLY A 338 4.03 10.44 22.49
CA GLY A 338 3.60 9.08 22.78
C GLY A 338 2.34 8.63 22.03
N THR A 339 1.70 9.47 21.21
CA THR A 339 0.46 9.10 20.51
C THR A 339 0.73 8.10 19.38
N VAL A 340 0.01 6.98 19.36
CA VAL A 340 -0.01 6.01 18.25
C VAL A 340 -0.88 6.56 17.10
N VAL A 341 -0.25 6.81 15.96
CA VAL A 341 -0.86 7.36 14.75
C VAL A 341 -0.82 6.36 13.59
N LEU A 342 -1.85 6.39 12.74
CA LEU A 342 -1.86 5.68 11.47
C LEU A 342 -0.94 6.41 10.47
N ILE A 343 -0.13 5.66 9.74
CA ILE A 343 0.86 6.17 8.80
C ILE A 343 0.76 5.43 7.47
N ASP A 344 1.76 5.64 6.61
CA ASP A 344 1.92 4.95 5.33
C ASP A 344 0.76 5.22 4.35
N GLU A 345 0.22 4.21 3.67
CA GLU A 345 -0.96 4.31 2.81
C GLU A 345 -2.12 3.48 3.38
N VAL A 346 -3.36 3.83 3.04
CA VAL A 346 -4.56 3.22 3.65
C VAL A 346 -5.57 2.86 2.57
N HIS A 347 -5.97 1.58 2.54
CA HIS A 347 -7.09 1.09 1.72
C HIS A 347 -6.96 1.42 0.22
N THR A 348 -5.72 1.39 -0.27
CA THR A 348 -5.38 1.59 -1.68
C THR A 348 -5.38 0.25 -2.44
N PRO A 349 -5.39 0.26 -3.79
CA PRO A 349 -5.21 -0.97 -4.56
C PRO A 349 -3.80 -1.60 -4.48
N ASP A 350 -2.80 -0.89 -3.93
CA ASP A 350 -1.46 -1.46 -3.68
C ASP A 350 -1.31 -2.05 -2.26
N SER A 351 -2.07 -1.55 -1.27
CA SER A 351 -2.07 -2.02 0.13
C SER A 351 -3.22 -2.97 0.48
N SER A 352 -4.25 -3.07 -0.36
CA SER A 352 -5.43 -3.91 -0.16
C SER A 352 -5.81 -4.74 -1.39
N ARG A 353 -6.52 -5.84 -1.15
CA ARG A 353 -7.28 -6.55 -2.18
C ARG A 353 -8.72 -6.09 -2.21
N TYR A 354 -9.21 -5.77 -3.41
CA TYR A 354 -10.60 -5.42 -3.69
C TYR A 354 -11.22 -6.38 -4.71
N TRP A 355 -12.44 -6.83 -4.42
CA TRP A 355 -13.28 -7.58 -5.37
C TRP A 355 -14.54 -6.81 -5.74
N ILE A 356 -15.08 -7.06 -6.93
CA ILE A 356 -16.38 -6.52 -7.35
C ILE A 356 -17.48 -7.24 -6.57
N ALA A 357 -18.31 -6.50 -5.83
CA ALA A 357 -19.23 -7.09 -4.86
C ALA A 357 -20.40 -7.85 -5.51
N ASN A 358 -20.92 -7.37 -6.66
CA ASN A 358 -22.09 -7.97 -7.30
C ASN A 358 -21.80 -9.31 -8.00
N SER A 359 -20.53 -9.63 -8.30
CA SER A 359 -20.14 -10.90 -8.94
C SER A 359 -19.54 -11.95 -7.97
N TYR A 360 -19.13 -11.56 -6.75
CA TYR A 360 -18.47 -12.46 -5.80
C TYR A 360 -19.29 -13.74 -5.47
N GLU A 361 -20.56 -13.61 -5.09
CA GLU A 361 -21.37 -14.74 -4.62
C GLU A 361 -21.62 -15.82 -5.68
N GLU A 362 -21.84 -15.41 -6.93
CA GLU A 362 -22.03 -16.34 -8.06
C GLU A 362 -20.72 -17.04 -8.42
N ARG A 363 -19.63 -16.26 -8.52
CA ARG A 363 -18.29 -16.78 -8.85
C ARG A 363 -17.80 -17.75 -7.78
N PHE A 364 -17.97 -17.43 -6.50
CA PHE A 364 -17.63 -18.31 -5.39
C PHE A 364 -18.39 -19.65 -5.44
N LYS A 365 -19.72 -19.62 -5.65
CA LYS A 365 -20.55 -20.84 -5.79
C LYS A 365 -20.18 -21.68 -7.01
N SER A 366 -19.66 -21.04 -8.06
CA SER A 366 -19.20 -21.68 -9.30
C SER A 366 -17.73 -22.14 -9.23
N GLY A 367 -17.03 -21.96 -8.10
CA GLY A 367 -15.61 -22.30 -7.94
C GLY A 367 -14.65 -21.42 -8.75
N LEU A 368 -15.10 -20.25 -9.20
CA LEU A 368 -14.31 -19.29 -9.96
C LEU A 368 -13.61 -18.30 -9.02
N GLU A 369 -12.44 -17.78 -9.43
CA GLU A 369 -11.82 -16.66 -8.72
C GLU A 369 -12.75 -15.43 -8.73
N PRO A 370 -12.94 -14.73 -7.60
CA PRO A 370 -13.63 -13.45 -7.56
C PRO A 370 -13.06 -12.46 -8.57
N GLU A 371 -13.92 -11.59 -9.07
CA GLU A 371 -13.52 -10.55 -10.00
C GLU A 371 -12.74 -9.47 -9.26
N ASN A 372 -11.49 -9.27 -9.66
CA ASN A 372 -10.55 -8.33 -9.05
C ASN A 372 -10.15 -7.23 -10.03
N VAL A 373 -9.67 -6.12 -9.46
CA VAL A 373 -9.20 -4.94 -10.21
C VAL A 373 -7.69 -4.74 -10.04
N ASP A 374 -7.00 -5.75 -9.50
CA ASP A 374 -5.59 -5.68 -9.11
C ASP A 374 -4.62 -5.89 -10.29
N LYS A 375 -3.33 -5.77 -9.98
CA LYS A 375 -2.18 -5.89 -10.89
C LYS A 375 -1.81 -7.31 -11.32
N GLU A 376 -2.61 -8.33 -11.02
CA GLU A 376 -2.24 -9.72 -11.33
C GLU A 376 -2.16 -9.97 -12.85
N PHE A 377 -2.96 -9.30 -13.68
CA PHE A 377 -2.85 -9.42 -15.14
C PHE A 377 -1.52 -8.89 -15.69
N LEU A 378 -0.96 -7.81 -15.11
CA LEU A 378 0.40 -7.34 -15.44
C LEU A 378 1.45 -8.39 -15.08
N ARG A 379 1.35 -8.99 -13.87
CA ARG A 379 2.25 -10.07 -13.43
C ARG A 379 2.18 -11.30 -14.35
N LEU A 380 0.98 -11.71 -14.73
CA LEU A 380 0.76 -12.82 -15.65
C LEU A 380 1.33 -12.52 -17.04
N TRP A 381 1.18 -11.29 -17.54
CA TRP A 381 1.81 -10.88 -18.80
C TRP A 381 3.33 -11.03 -18.75
N PHE A 382 4.00 -10.48 -17.72
CA PHE A 382 5.46 -10.64 -17.59
C PHE A 382 5.86 -12.10 -17.46
N LYS A 383 5.20 -12.89 -16.62
CA LYS A 383 5.47 -14.34 -16.45
C LYS A 383 5.30 -15.16 -17.75
N ASN A 384 4.43 -14.72 -18.65
CA ASN A 384 4.18 -15.39 -19.93
C ASN A 384 5.12 -14.92 -21.06
N ASN A 385 5.82 -13.79 -20.91
CA ASN A 385 6.66 -13.18 -21.95
C ASN A 385 8.16 -13.12 -21.59
N CYS A 386 8.54 -13.40 -20.33
CA CYS A 386 9.93 -13.44 -19.85
C CYS A 386 10.05 -14.29 -18.58
N ASN A 387 11.27 -14.55 -18.10
CA ASN A 387 11.52 -14.99 -16.73
C ASN A 387 11.85 -13.77 -15.84
N PRO A 388 10.86 -13.17 -15.15
CA PRO A 388 11.07 -11.90 -14.44
C PRO A 388 12.08 -11.96 -13.29
N TYR A 389 12.39 -13.17 -12.79
CA TYR A 389 13.34 -13.41 -11.71
C TYR A 389 14.80 -13.53 -12.17
N GLU A 390 15.04 -13.94 -13.43
CA GLU A 390 16.39 -14.25 -13.95
C GLU A 390 16.81 -13.31 -15.10
N ASP A 391 15.86 -12.82 -15.90
CA ASP A 391 16.16 -12.03 -17.10
C ASP A 391 16.71 -10.65 -16.72
N LYS A 392 17.93 -10.34 -17.16
CA LYS A 392 18.60 -9.06 -16.84
C LYS A 392 17.80 -7.84 -17.29
N VAL A 393 17.22 -7.92 -18.48
CA VAL A 393 16.36 -6.88 -19.08
C VAL A 393 14.99 -7.50 -19.27
N LEU A 394 13.95 -6.81 -18.79
CA LEU A 394 12.57 -7.22 -19.02
C LEU A 394 12.05 -6.57 -20.31
N PRO A 395 11.11 -7.21 -21.04
CA PRO A 395 10.40 -6.55 -22.12
C PRO A 395 9.57 -5.39 -21.58
N GLU A 396 9.38 -4.34 -22.38
CA GLU A 396 8.50 -3.23 -22.00
C GLU A 396 7.03 -3.69 -21.93
N ALA A 397 6.30 -3.19 -20.94
CA ALA A 397 4.86 -3.47 -20.82
C ALA A 397 4.10 -2.78 -21.97
N PRO A 398 3.23 -3.49 -22.73
CA PRO A 398 2.50 -2.90 -23.84
C PRO A 398 1.62 -1.72 -23.43
N GLU A 399 1.48 -0.71 -24.30
CA GLU A 399 0.65 0.47 -24.08
C GLU A 399 -0.77 0.13 -23.61
N GLU A 400 -1.39 -0.89 -24.21
CA GLU A 400 -2.71 -1.38 -23.87
C GLU A 400 -2.79 -1.92 -22.43
N LEU A 401 -1.74 -2.61 -21.98
CA LEU A 401 -1.63 -3.18 -20.65
C LEU A 401 -1.42 -2.09 -19.58
N VAL A 402 -0.62 -1.07 -19.90
CA VAL A 402 -0.36 0.10 -19.05
C VAL A 402 -1.61 0.98 -18.93
N SER A 403 -2.30 1.25 -20.06
CA SER A 403 -3.51 2.09 -20.07
C SER A 403 -4.73 1.40 -19.46
N GLU A 404 -4.90 0.09 -19.63
CA GLU A 404 -5.89 -0.71 -18.87
C GLU A 404 -5.60 -0.71 -17.36
N LEU A 405 -4.33 -0.75 -16.94
CA LEU A 405 -3.99 -0.66 -15.52
C LEU A 405 -4.27 0.74 -14.93
N ALA A 406 -3.98 1.81 -15.68
CA ALA A 406 -4.34 3.17 -15.28
C ALA A 406 -5.87 3.32 -15.11
N TRP A 407 -6.66 2.79 -16.06
CA TRP A 407 -8.12 2.71 -15.92
C TRP A 407 -8.55 1.97 -14.65
N ARG A 408 -7.96 0.81 -14.36
CA ARG A 408 -8.28 0.00 -13.17
C ARG A 408 -8.00 0.72 -11.85
N TYR A 409 -6.88 1.43 -11.76
CA TYR A 409 -6.56 2.28 -10.61
C TYR A 409 -7.61 3.39 -10.45
N ILE A 410 -7.94 4.10 -11.53
CA ILE A 410 -8.94 5.19 -11.53
C ILE A 410 -10.34 4.65 -11.18
N PHE A 411 -10.76 3.54 -11.77
CA PHE A 411 -12.03 2.87 -11.45
C PHE A 411 -12.14 2.54 -9.96
N LEU A 412 -11.09 1.97 -9.35
CA LEU A 412 -11.11 1.69 -7.91
C LEU A 412 -11.16 2.98 -7.09
N PHE A 413 -10.42 4.02 -7.46
CA PHE A 413 -10.53 5.33 -6.79
C PHE A 413 -11.98 5.86 -6.85
N GLU A 414 -12.58 5.91 -8.04
CA GLU A 414 -13.93 6.46 -8.21
C GLU A 414 -14.97 5.66 -7.46
N THR A 415 -14.85 4.32 -7.48
CA THR A 415 -15.75 3.42 -6.77
C THR A 415 -15.57 3.55 -5.25
N ILE A 416 -14.34 3.48 -4.74
CA ILE A 416 -14.06 3.57 -3.30
C ILE A 416 -14.53 4.91 -2.73
N THR A 417 -14.32 6.01 -3.44
CA THR A 417 -14.58 7.37 -2.94
C THR A 417 -15.94 7.95 -3.34
N ASN A 418 -16.68 7.31 -4.26
CA ASN A 418 -17.83 7.88 -4.98
C ASN A 418 -17.56 9.27 -5.59
N THR A 419 -16.31 9.56 -5.95
CA THR A 419 -15.87 10.86 -6.48
C THR A 419 -15.21 10.65 -7.83
N LYS A 420 -15.53 11.49 -8.83
CA LYS A 420 -14.90 11.39 -10.16
C LYS A 420 -13.41 11.75 -10.09
N PHE A 421 -12.59 11.02 -10.83
CA PHE A 421 -11.15 11.25 -10.87
C PHE A 421 -10.81 12.46 -11.75
N GLU A 422 -10.09 13.42 -11.19
CA GLU A 422 -9.66 14.61 -11.90
C GLU A 422 -8.32 14.33 -12.59
N ILE A 423 -8.39 14.08 -13.90
CA ILE A 423 -7.22 13.89 -14.76
C ILE A 423 -6.44 15.22 -14.80
N PRO A 424 -5.16 15.25 -14.37
CA PRO A 424 -4.37 16.47 -14.36
C PRO A 424 -3.93 16.90 -15.77
N GLU A 425 -3.74 18.21 -15.94
CA GLU A 425 -3.00 18.77 -17.07
C GLU A 425 -1.56 18.21 -17.11
N THR A 426 -1.11 17.84 -18.30
CA THR A 426 0.17 17.15 -18.55
C THR A 426 1.21 18.02 -19.27
N GLN A 427 0.92 19.32 -19.45
CA GLN A 427 1.78 20.28 -20.13
C GLN A 427 3.03 20.66 -19.32
N GLU A 428 2.92 20.70 -17.98
CA GLU A 428 4.07 20.82 -17.06
C GLU A 428 4.61 19.42 -16.74
N PRO A 429 5.93 19.19 -16.78
CA PRO A 429 6.52 17.95 -16.29
C PRO A 429 6.15 17.73 -14.82
N ILE A 430 5.64 16.54 -14.49
CA ILE A 430 5.08 16.23 -13.16
C ILE A 430 6.09 16.47 -12.02
N HIS A 431 7.38 16.25 -12.27
CA HIS A 431 8.44 16.51 -11.31
C HIS A 431 8.61 18.02 -10.98
N GLU A 432 8.47 18.89 -11.97
CA GLU A 432 8.56 20.35 -11.79
C GLU A 432 7.34 20.87 -11.02
N ARG A 433 6.14 20.41 -11.39
CA ARG A 433 4.89 20.70 -10.67
C ARG A 433 5.01 20.36 -9.18
N ILE A 434 5.45 19.14 -8.89
CA ILE A 434 5.67 18.64 -7.53
C ILE A 434 6.73 19.46 -6.80
N SER A 435 7.89 19.71 -7.41
CA SER A 435 9.00 20.44 -6.78
C SER A 435 8.58 21.86 -6.42
N ARG A 436 7.87 22.55 -7.32
CA ARG A 436 7.30 23.89 -7.11
C ARG A 436 6.28 23.91 -5.97
N ASN A 437 5.34 22.96 -5.97
CA ASN A 437 4.29 22.85 -4.96
C ASN A 437 4.85 22.53 -3.56
N VAL A 438 5.80 21.58 -3.47
CA VAL A 438 6.47 21.21 -2.21
C VAL A 438 7.33 22.37 -1.68
N ALA A 439 8.12 23.03 -2.53
CA ALA A 439 8.91 24.20 -2.13
C ALA A 439 8.03 25.36 -1.63
N GLN A 440 6.83 25.53 -2.18
CA GLN A 440 5.87 26.51 -1.66
C GLN A 440 5.30 26.11 -0.29
N ALA A 441 4.93 24.86 -0.10
CA ALA A 441 4.35 24.38 1.15
C ALA A 441 5.34 24.39 2.32
N LEU A 442 6.59 23.97 2.08
CA LEU A 442 7.65 23.95 3.09
C LEU A 442 8.12 25.35 3.54
N ARG A 443 7.78 26.42 2.82
CA ARG A 443 8.00 27.80 3.29
C ARG A 443 6.94 28.29 4.28
N ASN A 444 5.84 27.55 4.42
CA ASN A 444 4.71 27.89 5.29
C ASN A 444 4.63 26.97 6.54
N LEU A 445 5.61 26.08 6.71
CA LEU A 445 5.74 25.10 7.80
C LEU A 445 7.04 25.35 8.58
#